data_AF-A0AAD7QHV8-F1
#
_entry.id   AF-A0AAD7QHV8-F1
#
_cell.length_a   1.000
_cell.length_b   1.000
_cell.length_c   1.000
_cell.angle_alpha   90.00
_cell.angle_beta   90.00
_cell.angle_gamma   90.00
#
_symmetry.space_group_name_H-M   'P 1'
#
loop_
_entity.id
_entity.type
_entity.pdbx_description
1 polymer ?
#
loop_
_entity_poly.entity_id
_entity_poly.type
_entity_poly.pdbx_seq_one_letter_code
_entity_poly.pdbx_strand_id
1 'polypeptide(L)'
;TKPYKTSTHFELQTQKCERQQKLQTFLLLLLFLRSALFPPASKMGRGKFKGKPTGHRNFSTPEDLAAGTSRRPRTFKKEEVEEEVEEESEEEVEEEAEKRKGTEGIIEIENPNLVKPKNLKAKDVDIEKTTELSRREREEIEKQKAHERYMRLQEQGKTEQARKDLERLALIRQQRADAAKKREEEKAAKDQKKAEARK
;
A
#
# COMPACT_ATOMS: atom_id res chain seq x y z
N THR A 1 -95.97 5.26 -14.98
CA THR A 1 -94.76 4.44 -15.28
C THR A 1 -93.55 5.37 -15.25
N LYS A 2 -92.56 5.14 -14.39
CA LYS A 2 -91.41 6.04 -14.18
C LYS A 2 -90.13 5.42 -14.78
N PRO A 3 -89.59 5.91 -15.91
CA PRO A 3 -88.41 5.28 -16.52
C PRO A 3 -87.21 6.24 -16.66
N TYR A 4 -86.66 6.81 -15.57
CA TYR A 4 -85.46 7.65 -15.69
C TYR A 4 -84.53 7.60 -14.46
N LYS A 5 -84.11 6.39 -14.04
CA LYS A 5 -83.07 6.25 -12.99
C LYS A 5 -81.99 5.18 -13.27
N THR A 6 -82.05 4.47 -14.41
CA THR A 6 -81.12 3.37 -14.72
C THR A 6 -79.95 3.77 -15.62
N SER A 7 -80.06 4.86 -16.39
CA SER A 7 -79.02 5.28 -17.34
C SER A 7 -77.81 5.96 -16.66
N THR A 8 -78.05 6.83 -15.67
CA THR A 8 -76.98 7.58 -14.99
C THR A 8 -76.11 6.70 -14.09
N HIS A 9 -76.68 5.67 -13.47
CA HIS A 9 -75.93 4.73 -12.62
C HIS A 9 -74.98 3.83 -13.44
N PHE A 10 -75.37 3.48 -14.66
CA PHE A 10 -74.57 2.66 -15.57
C PHE A 10 -73.37 3.45 -16.13
N GLU A 11 -73.57 4.71 -16.53
CA GLU A 11 -72.48 5.61 -16.97
C GLU A 11 -71.49 5.95 -15.85
N LEU A 12 -71.96 6.11 -14.61
CA LEU A 12 -71.07 6.30 -13.46
C LEU A 12 -70.27 5.03 -13.14
N GLN A 13 -70.81 3.84 -13.41
CA GLN A 13 -70.09 2.58 -13.26
C GLN A 13 -69.02 2.39 -14.34
N THR A 14 -69.30 2.72 -15.60
CA THR A 14 -68.31 2.64 -16.68
C THR A 14 -67.17 3.64 -16.47
N GLN A 15 -67.47 4.88 -16.07
CA GLN A 15 -66.42 5.86 -15.72
C GLN A 15 -65.55 5.43 -14.54
N LYS A 16 -66.13 4.75 -13.53
CA LYS A 16 -65.35 4.19 -12.41
C LYS A 16 -64.42 3.07 -12.88
N CYS A 17 -64.89 2.17 -13.75
CA CYS A 17 -64.06 1.13 -14.35
C CYS A 17 -62.93 1.71 -15.21
N GLU A 18 -63.21 2.73 -16.04
CA GLU A 18 -62.17 3.39 -16.85
C GLU A 18 -61.12 4.10 -15.99
N ARG A 19 -61.53 4.75 -14.89
CA ARG A 19 -60.59 5.36 -13.94
C ARG A 19 -59.72 4.30 -13.26
N GLN A 20 -60.31 3.18 -12.86
CA GLN A 20 -59.55 2.06 -12.29
C GLN A 20 -58.58 1.46 -13.31
N GLN A 21 -59.00 1.28 -14.56
CA GLN A 21 -58.12 0.83 -15.64
C GLN A 21 -56.97 1.81 -15.89
N LYS A 22 -57.24 3.13 -15.91
CA LYS A 22 -56.20 4.17 -16.05
C LYS A 22 -55.23 4.19 -14.87
N LEU A 23 -55.70 3.98 -13.65
CA LEU A 23 -54.84 3.90 -12.46
C LEU A 23 -53.98 2.63 -12.50
N GLN A 24 -54.55 1.49 -12.92
CA GLN A 24 -53.81 0.24 -13.07
C GLN A 24 -52.74 0.34 -14.16
N THR A 25 -53.06 0.93 -15.31
CA THR A 25 -52.06 1.13 -16.39
C THR A 25 -50.97 2.11 -15.97
N PHE A 26 -51.30 3.17 -15.23
CA PHE A 26 -50.32 4.11 -14.70
C PHE A 26 -49.40 3.46 -13.65
N LEU A 27 -49.94 2.61 -12.77
CA LEU A 27 -49.16 1.86 -11.79
C LEU A 27 -48.23 0.84 -12.48
N LEU A 28 -48.71 0.17 -13.53
CA LEU A 28 -47.91 -0.75 -14.35
C LEU A 28 -46.79 -0.02 -15.08
N LEU A 29 -47.06 1.15 -15.64
CA LEU A 29 -46.06 2.01 -16.28
C LEU A 29 -44.99 2.45 -15.27
N LEU A 30 -45.39 2.85 -14.06
CA LEU A 30 -44.47 3.22 -12.96
C LEU A 30 -43.60 2.04 -12.52
N LEU A 31 -44.16 0.83 -12.41
CA LEU A 31 -43.39 -0.38 -12.09
C LEU A 31 -42.40 -0.71 -13.21
N PHE A 32 -42.80 -0.56 -14.47
CA PHE A 32 -41.93 -0.78 -15.62
C PHE A 32 -40.77 0.23 -15.65
N LEU A 33 -41.06 1.52 -15.49
CA LEU A 33 -40.07 2.60 -15.39
C LEU A 33 -39.11 2.39 -14.22
N ARG A 34 -39.61 1.93 -13.05
CA ARG A 34 -38.77 1.61 -11.89
C ARG A 34 -37.84 0.43 -12.15
N SER A 35 -38.30 -0.59 -12.87
CA SER A 35 -37.46 -1.73 -13.26
C SER A 35 -36.39 -1.36 -14.31
N ALA A 36 -36.67 -0.36 -15.16
CA ALA A 36 -35.72 0.15 -16.14
C ALA A 36 -34.66 1.06 -15.51
N LEU A 37 -35.03 1.89 -14.52
CA LEU A 37 -34.08 2.77 -13.81
C LEU A 37 -33.22 2.03 -12.79
N PHE A 38 -33.75 0.95 -12.19
CA PHE A 38 -33.06 0.09 -11.24
C PHE A 38 -33.14 -1.36 -11.73
N PRO A 39 -32.34 -1.74 -12.75
CA PRO A 39 -32.27 -3.13 -13.16
C PRO A 39 -31.81 -3.98 -11.96
N PRO A 40 -32.44 -5.15 -11.71
CA PRO A 40 -31.97 -6.03 -10.65
C PRO A 40 -30.53 -6.40 -10.98
N ALA A 41 -29.60 -6.08 -10.07
CA ALA A 41 -28.20 -6.42 -10.22
C ALA A 41 -28.12 -7.90 -10.55
N SER A 42 -27.73 -8.22 -11.80
CA SER A 42 -27.45 -9.58 -12.20
C SER A 42 -26.36 -10.05 -11.25
N LYS A 43 -26.71 -10.98 -10.37
CA LYS A 43 -25.73 -11.77 -9.64
C LYS A 43 -25.05 -12.62 -10.70
N MET A 44 -24.13 -12.02 -11.45
CA MET A 44 -23.07 -12.76 -12.09
C MET A 44 -22.48 -13.58 -10.95
N GLY A 45 -22.74 -14.88 -10.96
CA GLY A 45 -22.00 -15.82 -10.15
C GLY A 45 -20.56 -15.67 -10.59
N ARG A 46 -19.83 -14.75 -9.94
CA ARG A 46 -18.38 -14.79 -9.93
C ARG A 46 -18.10 -16.13 -9.29
N GLY A 47 -17.81 -17.11 -10.15
CA GLY A 47 -17.40 -18.43 -9.73
C GLY A 47 -16.41 -18.24 -8.59
N LYS A 48 -16.55 -19.05 -7.55
CA LYS A 48 -15.64 -19.05 -6.40
C LYS A 48 -14.28 -19.45 -6.95
N PHE A 49 -13.53 -18.49 -7.47
CA PHE A 49 -12.16 -18.67 -7.92
C PHE A 49 -11.40 -19.00 -6.66
N LYS A 50 -11.28 -20.30 -6.40
CA LYS A 50 -10.34 -20.88 -5.46
C LYS A 50 -8.96 -20.70 -6.09
N GLY A 51 -8.54 -19.44 -6.24
CA GLY A 51 -7.13 -19.15 -6.38
C GLY A 51 -6.51 -19.77 -5.15
N LYS A 52 -5.81 -20.89 -5.34
CA LYS A 52 -4.82 -21.32 -4.35
C LYS A 52 -4.03 -20.03 -4.09
N PRO A 53 -3.91 -19.55 -2.85
CA PRO A 53 -3.12 -18.36 -2.58
C PRO A 53 -1.78 -18.66 -3.23
N THR A 54 -1.46 -17.95 -4.31
CA THR A 54 -0.19 -18.08 -4.99
C THR A 54 0.80 -17.74 -3.90
N GLY A 55 1.44 -18.78 -3.36
CA GLY A 55 2.13 -18.71 -2.09
C GLY A 55 3.05 -17.50 -2.15
N HIS A 56 2.71 -16.47 -1.38
CA HIS A 56 3.52 -15.27 -1.35
C HIS A 56 4.89 -15.74 -0.86
N ARG A 57 5.88 -15.68 -1.76
CA ARG A 57 7.25 -16.08 -1.43
C ARG A 57 7.78 -14.97 -0.55
N ASN A 58 7.73 -15.17 0.75
CA ASN A 58 8.40 -14.31 1.71
C ASN A 58 9.90 -14.56 1.54
N PHE A 59 10.57 -13.69 0.79
CA PHE A 59 12.02 -13.61 0.82
C PHE A 59 12.41 -12.93 2.12
N SER A 60 13.41 -13.48 2.83
CA SER A 60 13.95 -12.88 4.04
C SER A 60 14.43 -11.46 3.73
N THR A 61 14.00 -10.47 4.50
CA THR A 61 14.61 -9.13 4.42
C THR A 61 15.98 -9.16 5.11
N PRO A 62 16.91 -8.23 4.77
CA PRO A 62 18.19 -8.14 5.45
C PRO A 62 18.05 -7.92 6.97
N GLU A 63 17.00 -7.21 7.42
CA GLU A 63 16.69 -7.04 8.84
C GLU A 63 16.26 -8.37 9.49
N ASP A 64 15.47 -9.21 8.81
CA ASP A 64 15.06 -10.53 9.31
C ASP A 64 16.22 -11.53 9.39
N LEU A 65 17.24 -11.36 8.51
CA LEU A 65 18.46 -12.16 8.55
C LEU A 65 19.33 -11.78 9.76
N ALA A 66 19.46 -10.49 10.05
CA ALA A 66 20.20 -10.00 11.22
C ALA A 66 19.49 -10.36 12.54
N ALA A 67 18.16 -10.31 12.57
CA ALA A 67 17.37 -10.69 13.74
C ALA A 67 17.30 -12.22 13.98
N GLY A 68 17.84 -13.04 13.07
CA GLY A 68 17.86 -14.49 13.20
C GLY A 68 16.49 -15.18 13.12
N THR A 69 15.41 -14.43 12.86
CA THR A 69 14.01 -14.93 12.79
C THR A 69 13.67 -15.57 11.44
N SER A 70 14.65 -15.66 10.52
CA SER A 70 14.46 -16.22 9.20
C SER A 70 13.93 -17.66 9.24
N ARG A 71 12.99 -18.00 8.35
CA ARG A 71 12.41 -19.36 8.21
C ARG A 71 13.38 -20.39 7.59
N ARG A 72 14.70 -20.25 7.81
CA ARG A 72 15.70 -21.18 7.28
C ARG A 72 15.49 -22.57 7.88
N PRO A 73 15.44 -23.66 7.09
CA PRO A 73 15.29 -25.00 7.63
C PRO A 73 16.48 -25.37 8.52
N ARG A 74 16.20 -25.93 9.70
CA ARG A 74 17.17 -26.29 10.76
C ARG A 74 18.25 -27.30 10.32
N THR A 75 18.09 -27.93 9.16
CA THR A 75 19.09 -28.83 8.54
C THR A 75 20.23 -28.07 7.86
N PHE A 76 20.06 -26.78 7.58
CA PHE A 76 21.11 -25.90 7.09
C PHE A 76 21.70 -25.13 8.27
N LYS A 77 22.27 -25.85 9.24
CA LYS A 77 23.12 -25.27 10.27
C LYS A 77 24.32 -24.62 9.57
N LYS A 78 24.40 -23.30 9.67
CA LYS A 78 25.62 -22.55 9.41
C LYS A 78 26.53 -22.83 10.61
N GLU A 79 27.76 -23.30 10.40
CA GLU A 79 28.79 -23.20 11.43
C GLU A 79 28.82 -21.75 11.90
N GLU A 80 28.64 -21.57 13.21
CA GLU A 80 28.69 -20.28 13.88
C GLU A 80 30.12 -19.77 13.74
N VAL A 81 30.32 -18.80 12.84
CA VAL A 81 31.46 -17.89 12.96
C VAL A 81 30.97 -16.81 13.92
N GLU A 82 31.35 -16.98 15.18
CA GLU A 82 31.19 -15.99 16.23
C GLU A 82 31.91 -14.70 15.79
N GLU A 83 31.15 -13.62 15.60
CA GLU A 83 31.70 -12.26 15.64
C GLU A 83 31.98 -11.94 17.12
N GLU A 84 33.11 -12.44 17.62
CA GLU A 84 33.71 -11.95 18.85
C GLU A 84 34.52 -10.70 18.48
N VAL A 85 34.03 -9.54 18.92
CA VAL A 85 34.79 -8.29 18.91
C VAL A 85 35.74 -8.37 20.10
N GLU A 86 36.97 -8.81 19.86
CA GLU A 86 38.10 -8.64 20.78
C GLU A 86 39.15 -7.73 20.15
N GLU A 87 39.61 -6.78 20.97
CA GLU A 87 40.61 -5.77 20.67
C GLU A 87 42.00 -6.38 20.41
N GLU A 88 42.74 -5.75 19.49
CA GLU A 88 44.19 -5.54 19.52
C GLU A 88 45.11 -6.71 19.95
N SER A 89 45.70 -7.41 18.97
CA SER A 89 47.13 -7.76 19.02
C SER A 89 47.66 -8.10 17.63
N GLU A 90 48.79 -7.50 17.30
CA GLU A 90 49.67 -7.83 16.18
C GLU A 90 49.96 -9.33 16.14
N GLU A 91 49.84 -9.96 14.97
CA GLU A 91 50.74 -11.04 14.51
C GLU A 91 50.52 -11.32 13.01
N GLU A 92 51.56 -11.00 12.23
CA GLU A 92 51.97 -11.55 10.92
C GLU A 92 50.92 -12.34 10.11
N VAL A 93 50.29 -11.66 9.14
CA VAL A 93 49.85 -12.34 7.92
C VAL A 93 51.08 -12.49 7.04
N GLU A 94 51.78 -13.61 7.20
CA GLU A 94 52.55 -14.19 6.10
C GLU A 94 51.61 -14.30 4.90
N GLU A 95 51.85 -13.47 3.88
CA GLU A 95 51.29 -13.68 2.56
C GLU A 95 51.82 -15.02 2.06
N GLU A 96 51.10 -16.11 2.38
CA GLU A 96 51.23 -17.38 1.67
C GLU A 96 50.93 -17.08 0.20
N ALA A 97 52.00 -16.83 -0.54
CA ALA A 97 52.01 -16.91 -1.97
C ALA A 97 51.36 -18.25 -2.33
N GLU A 98 50.14 -18.19 -2.88
CA GLU A 98 49.48 -19.33 -3.49
C GLU A 98 50.50 -20.00 -4.39
N LYS A 99 51.06 -21.12 -3.95
CA LYS A 99 52.06 -21.88 -4.69
C LYS A 99 51.34 -22.41 -5.92
N ARG A 100 51.38 -21.65 -7.02
CA ARG A 100 50.86 -22.05 -8.32
C ARG A 100 51.51 -23.39 -8.66
N LYS A 101 50.68 -24.40 -8.85
CA LYS A 101 51.13 -25.78 -9.00
C LYS A 101 51.80 -25.94 -10.37
N GLY A 102 53.07 -26.31 -10.39
CA GLY A 102 53.81 -26.66 -11.62
C GLY A 102 54.80 -25.60 -12.09
N THR A 103 55.07 -25.57 -13.40
CA THR A 103 56.06 -24.68 -14.04
C THR A 103 55.61 -23.22 -14.18
N GLU A 104 54.38 -22.90 -13.76
CA GLU A 104 53.78 -21.56 -13.84
C GLU A 104 54.46 -20.52 -12.92
N GLY A 105 55.26 -20.94 -11.95
CA GLY A 105 56.08 -20.05 -11.12
C GLY A 105 57.47 -19.73 -11.71
N ILE A 106 57.91 -20.48 -12.73
CA ILE A 106 59.23 -20.32 -13.36
C ILE A 106 59.12 -19.46 -14.63
N ILE A 107 57.93 -19.40 -15.25
CA ILE A 107 57.69 -18.55 -16.41
C ILE A 107 57.40 -17.13 -15.91
N GLU A 108 58.38 -16.25 -16.03
CA GLU A 108 58.23 -14.82 -15.77
C GLU A 108 57.22 -14.24 -16.77
N ILE A 109 56.01 -13.95 -16.30
CA ILE A 109 54.99 -13.28 -17.10
C ILE A 109 55.40 -11.81 -17.26
N GLU A 110 56.28 -11.52 -18.21
CA GLU A 110 56.65 -10.17 -18.64
C GLU A 110 55.53 -9.55 -19.48
N ASN A 111 54.33 -9.45 -18.90
CA ASN A 111 53.27 -8.69 -19.53
C ASN A 111 53.49 -7.19 -19.23
N PRO A 112 53.83 -6.35 -20.23
CA PRO A 112 54.10 -4.94 -20.01
C PRO A 112 52.88 -4.14 -19.53
N ASN A 113 51.67 -4.71 -19.62
CA ASN A 113 50.43 -4.16 -19.07
C ASN A 113 50.05 -4.78 -17.71
N LEU A 114 50.91 -5.58 -17.07
CA LEU A 114 50.69 -6.09 -15.72
C LEU A 114 50.93 -4.96 -14.72
N VAL A 115 49.93 -4.09 -14.58
CA VAL A 115 49.93 -3.01 -13.59
C VAL A 115 49.84 -3.66 -12.21
N LYS A 116 50.97 -3.73 -11.50
CA LYS A 116 51.00 -4.16 -10.09
C LYS A 116 50.13 -3.19 -9.28
N PRO A 117 49.17 -3.67 -8.47
CA PRO A 117 48.38 -2.79 -7.63
C PRO A 117 49.30 -2.06 -6.66
N LYS A 118 49.27 -0.72 -6.68
CA LYS A 118 49.99 0.12 -5.72
C LYS A 118 49.05 0.38 -4.54
N ASN A 119 49.43 -0.07 -3.35
CA ASN A 119 48.70 0.20 -2.12
C ASN A 119 48.88 1.68 -1.74
N LEU A 120 47.93 2.52 -2.16
CA LEU A 120 47.88 3.92 -1.74
C LEU A 120 47.24 4.01 -0.35
N LYS A 121 47.86 4.80 0.53
CA LYS A 121 47.36 5.00 1.90
C LYS A 121 46.19 5.98 1.86
N ALA A 122 45.16 5.73 2.67
CA ALA A 122 43.93 6.54 2.71
C ALA A 122 44.15 8.04 3.01
N LYS A 123 45.34 8.41 3.51
CA LYS A 123 45.72 9.79 3.82
C LYS A 123 46.13 10.61 2.59
N ASP A 124 46.50 9.96 1.48
CA ASP A 124 46.97 10.62 0.25
C ASP A 124 45.86 10.77 -0.81
N VAL A 125 44.62 10.46 -0.45
CA VAL A 125 43.45 10.64 -1.32
C VAL A 125 42.92 12.06 -1.15
N ASP A 126 43.31 12.96 -2.06
CA ASP A 126 42.80 14.34 -2.14
C ASP A 126 41.29 14.35 -2.44
N ILE A 127 40.46 14.55 -1.40
CA ILE A 127 38.99 14.62 -1.51
C ILE A 127 38.53 15.92 -2.23
N GLU A 128 39.40 16.94 -2.30
CA GLU A 128 39.10 18.25 -2.90
C GLU A 128 39.17 18.27 -4.43
N LYS A 129 39.83 17.30 -5.05
CA LYS A 129 39.76 17.12 -6.51
C LYS A 129 38.45 16.42 -6.80
N THR A 130 37.39 17.20 -7.02
CA THR A 130 36.14 16.68 -7.59
C THR A 130 36.51 15.99 -8.90
N THR A 131 36.62 14.66 -8.85
CA THR A 131 36.64 13.85 -10.04
C THR A 131 35.40 14.26 -10.81
N GLU A 132 35.60 14.77 -12.03
CA GLU A 132 34.49 15.16 -12.88
C GLU A 132 33.68 13.89 -13.15
N LEU A 133 32.65 13.68 -12.32
CA LEU A 133 31.81 12.49 -12.37
C LEU A 133 31.43 12.25 -13.82
N SER A 134 31.63 11.01 -14.26
CA SER A 134 31.34 10.62 -15.64
C SER A 134 29.92 11.04 -15.97
N ARG A 135 29.64 11.43 -17.23
CA ARG A 135 28.31 11.88 -17.66
C ARG A 135 27.19 10.94 -17.18
N ARG A 136 27.47 9.64 -17.13
CA ARG A 136 26.59 8.59 -16.61
C ARG A 136 26.32 8.72 -15.10
N GLU A 137 27.35 8.96 -14.31
CA GLU A 137 27.25 9.10 -12.85
C GLU A 137 26.47 10.36 -12.45
N ARG A 138 26.62 11.45 -13.22
CA ARG A 138 25.83 12.68 -13.00
C ARG A 138 24.34 12.44 -13.21
N GLU A 139 23.98 11.76 -14.30
CA GLU A 139 22.58 11.42 -14.61
C GLU A 139 21.98 10.46 -13.56
N GLU A 140 22.77 9.51 -13.05
CA GLU A 140 22.33 8.60 -11.99
C GLU A 140 22.09 9.32 -10.66
N ILE A 141 22.98 10.23 -10.27
CA ILE A 141 22.83 11.03 -9.05
C ILE A 141 21.64 11.99 -9.17
N GLU A 142 21.43 12.60 -10.33
CA GLU A 142 20.26 13.46 -10.56
C GLU A 142 18.96 12.65 -10.50
N LYS A 143 18.95 11.43 -11.03
CA LYS A 143 17.79 10.52 -10.93
C LYS A 143 17.52 10.12 -9.48
N GLN A 144 18.56 9.82 -8.69
CA GLN A 144 18.44 9.52 -7.27
C GLN A 144 17.89 10.74 -6.50
N LYS A 145 18.48 11.92 -6.70
CA LYS A 145 18.02 13.18 -6.08
C LYS A 145 16.59 13.53 -6.47
N ALA A 146 16.20 13.31 -7.72
CA ALA A 146 14.84 13.55 -8.19
C ALA A 146 13.84 12.59 -7.53
N HIS A 147 14.22 11.31 -7.39
CA HIS A 147 13.43 10.31 -6.68
C HIS A 147 13.29 10.65 -5.19
N GLU A 148 14.39 10.96 -4.51
CA GLU A 148 14.38 11.40 -3.10
C GLU A 148 13.52 12.65 -2.90
N ARG A 149 13.64 13.63 -3.80
CA ARG A 149 12.82 14.85 -3.75
C ARG A 149 11.34 14.53 -3.94
N TYR A 150 11.00 13.61 -4.83
CA TYR A 150 9.62 13.15 -5.01
C TYR A 150 9.10 12.45 -3.76
N MET A 151 9.87 11.52 -3.18
CA MET A 151 9.52 10.82 -1.93
C MET A 151 9.33 11.81 -0.78
N ARG A 152 10.26 12.75 -0.62
CA ARG A 152 10.18 13.81 0.40
C ARG A 152 8.95 14.70 0.21
N LEU A 153 8.58 15.03 -1.02
CA LEU A 153 7.36 15.81 -1.30
C LEU A 153 6.08 15.03 -0.98
N GLN A 154 6.09 13.72 -1.23
CA GLN A 154 4.98 12.82 -0.88
C GLN A 154 4.81 12.74 0.63
N GLU A 155 5.89 12.54 1.38
CA GLU A 155 5.91 12.53 2.84
C GLU A 155 5.46 13.87 3.44
N GLN A 156 5.89 14.98 2.84
CA GLN A 156 5.44 16.32 3.23
C GLN A 156 3.96 16.58 2.90
N GLY A 157 3.28 15.68 2.19
CA GLY A 157 1.89 15.89 1.81
C GLY A 157 1.73 16.94 0.71
N LYS A 158 2.78 17.28 -0.03
CA LYS A 158 2.75 18.38 -1.01
C LYS A 158 2.29 17.93 -2.40
N THR A 159 2.37 16.64 -2.72
CA THR A 159 1.81 16.08 -3.94
C THR A 159 0.28 16.09 -3.88
N GLU A 160 -0.39 16.21 -5.03
CA GLU A 160 -1.85 16.27 -5.06
C GLU A 160 -2.52 15.03 -4.46
N GLN A 161 -1.90 13.86 -4.62
CA GLN A 161 -2.37 12.62 -4.04
C GLN A 161 -2.26 12.66 -2.50
N ALA A 162 -1.11 13.04 -1.97
CA ALA A 162 -0.91 13.10 -0.52
C ALA A 162 -1.76 14.20 0.13
N ARG A 163 -2.02 15.32 -0.54
CA ARG A 163 -2.99 16.33 -0.08
C ARG A 163 -4.38 15.75 0.08
N LYS A 164 -4.90 15.04 -0.93
CA LYS A 164 -6.20 14.39 -0.87
C LYS A 164 -6.28 13.35 0.24
N ASP A 165 -5.22 12.58 0.44
CA ASP A 165 -5.16 11.58 1.52
C ASP A 165 -5.15 12.25 2.90
N LEU A 166 -4.39 13.34 3.08
CA LEU A 166 -4.41 14.13 4.31
C LEU A 166 -5.76 14.78 4.58
N GLU A 167 -6.40 15.35 3.55
CA GLU A 167 -7.75 15.93 3.63
C GLU A 167 -8.78 14.87 4.04
N ARG A 168 -8.72 13.68 3.43
CA ARG A 168 -9.57 12.54 3.79
C ARG A 168 -9.34 12.12 5.25
N LEU A 169 -8.09 12.02 5.69
CA LEU A 169 -7.77 11.69 7.08
C LEU A 169 -8.23 12.78 8.04
N ALA A 170 -8.11 14.07 7.69
CA ALA A 170 -8.60 15.19 8.48
C ALA A 170 -10.12 15.12 8.66
N LEU A 171 -10.88 14.82 7.60
CA LEU A 171 -12.33 14.63 7.67
C LEU A 171 -12.71 13.50 8.63
N ILE A 172 -12.00 12.36 8.58
CA ILE A 172 -12.23 11.23 9.49
C ILE A 172 -11.91 11.63 10.94
N ARG A 173 -10.83 12.37 11.17
CA ARG A 173 -10.48 12.88 12.52
C ARG A 173 -11.56 13.82 13.05
N GLN A 174 -12.09 14.72 12.22
CA GLN A 174 -13.20 15.60 12.57
C GLN A 174 -14.47 14.81 12.92
N GLN A 175 -14.88 13.88 12.06
CA GLN A 175 -16.05 13.03 12.33
C GLN A 175 -15.92 12.24 13.64
N ARG A 176 -14.72 11.75 13.95
CA ARG A 176 -14.44 11.06 15.23
C ARG A 176 -14.50 12.02 16.42
N ALA A 177 -13.92 13.21 16.30
CA ALA A 177 -13.96 14.23 17.34
C ALA A 177 -15.39 14.72 17.60
N ASP A 178 -16.16 14.98 16.55
CA ASP A 178 -17.56 15.42 16.66
C ASP A 178 -18.45 14.32 17.24
N ALA A 179 -18.22 13.06 16.88
CA ALA A 179 -18.92 11.93 17.48
C ALA A 179 -18.55 11.73 18.96
N ALA A 180 -17.29 11.97 19.35
CA ALA A 180 -16.87 11.93 20.75
C ALA A 180 -17.52 13.05 21.55
N LYS A 181 -17.48 14.30 21.05
CA LYS A 181 -18.13 15.46 21.66
C LYS A 181 -19.63 15.25 21.84
N LYS A 182 -20.34 14.78 20.80
CA LYS A 182 -21.78 14.47 20.89
C LYS A 182 -22.09 13.41 21.95
N ARG A 183 -21.23 12.40 22.11
CA ARG A 183 -21.41 11.38 23.17
C ARG A 183 -21.14 11.94 24.56
N GLU A 184 -20.18 12.83 24.72
CA GLU A 184 -19.89 13.49 26.00
C GLU A 184 -21.02 14.44 26.40
N GLU A 185 -21.54 15.23 25.46
CA GLU A 185 -22.69 16.11 25.67
C GLU A 185 -23.96 15.32 26.04
N GLU A 186 -24.23 14.21 25.34
CA GLU A 186 -25.39 13.36 25.66
C GLU A 186 -25.25 12.69 27.04
N LYS A 187 -24.04 12.25 27.41
CA LYS A 187 -23.77 11.70 28.75
C LYS A 187 -23.95 12.77 29.82
N ALA A 188 -23.37 13.96 29.63
CA ALA A 188 -23.51 15.08 30.55
C ALA A 188 -24.98 15.50 30.72
N ALA A 189 -25.76 15.59 29.64
CA ALA A 189 -27.19 15.89 29.71
C ALA A 189 -28.00 14.79 30.42
N LYS A 190 -27.64 13.52 30.21
CA LYS A 190 -28.27 12.39 30.92
C LYS A 190 -27.93 12.41 32.41
N ASP A 191 -26.71 12.75 32.77
CA ASP A 191 -26.27 12.81 34.16
C ASP A 191 -26.88 14.02 34.89
N GLN A 192 -27.01 15.17 34.21
CA GLN A 192 -27.77 16.33 34.72
C GLN A 192 -29.24 15.97 34.96
N LYS A 193 -29.92 15.34 33.99
CA LYS A 193 -31.31 14.88 34.16
C LYS A 193 -31.47 13.89 35.31
N LYS A 194 -30.52 12.97 35.49
CA LYS A 194 -30.52 12.02 36.62
C LYS A 194 -30.26 12.72 37.96
N ALA A 195 -29.42 13.75 37.98
CA ALA A 195 -29.14 14.54 39.18
C ALA A 195 -30.32 15.44 39.56
N GLU A 196 -31.01 16.03 38.58
CA GLU A 196 -32.26 16.77 38.76
C GLU A 196 -33.40 15.86 39.24
N ALA A 197 -33.53 14.65 38.69
CA ALA A 197 -34.53 13.67 39.14
C ALA A 197 -34.26 13.06 40.52
N ARG A 198 -33.04 13.23 41.07
CA ARG A 198 -32.67 12.79 42.43
C ARG A 198 -32.77 13.90 43.47
N LYS A 199 -32.95 15.16 43.06
CA LYS A 199 -33.25 16.29 43.95
C LYS A 199 -34.75 16.42 44.15
#